data_AF-A0A090QN04-F1
#
_entry.id   AF-A0A090QN04-F1
#
_cell.length_a   1.000
_cell.length_b   1.000
_cell.length_c   1.000
_cell.angle_alpha   90.00
_cell.angle_beta   90.00
_cell.angle_gamma   90.00
#
_symmetry.space_group_name_H-M   'P 1'
#
loop_
_entity.id
_entity.type
_entity.pdbx_description
1 polymer ?
#
loop_
_entity_poly.entity_id
_entity_poly.type
_entity_poly.pdbx_seq_one_letter_code
_entity_poly.pdbx_strand_id
1 'polypeptide(L)'
;MNLSQNATVTDATHYGFRYTAPQGEFELAIARAETDMLETDTTVELLAQYMAEKVSDSVPMGKAIEVVAYEGVGKGAMATSTGRQQ
;
A
#
# COMPACT_ATOMS: atom_id res chain seq x y z
N MET A 1 24.45 -2.30 1.34
CA MET A 1 23.70 -3.43 1.91
C MET A 1 24.59 -4.66 2.00
N ASN A 2 24.63 -5.33 3.14
CA ASN A 2 25.32 -6.61 3.32
C ASN A 2 24.32 -7.75 3.05
N LEU A 3 24.08 -8.02 1.75
CA LEU A 3 23.07 -8.98 1.32
C LEU A 3 23.66 -10.40 1.21
N SER A 4 22.79 -11.42 1.27
CA SER A 4 23.22 -12.80 1.03
C SER A 4 23.69 -13.01 -0.42
N GLN A 5 24.50 -14.03 -0.67
CA GLN A 5 25.02 -14.34 -2.02
C GLN A 5 23.93 -14.67 -3.05
N ASN A 6 22.73 -15.03 -2.59
CA ASN A 6 21.59 -15.35 -3.45
C ASN A 6 20.72 -14.11 -3.75
N ALA A 7 21.00 -12.97 -3.12
CA ALA A 7 20.22 -11.75 -3.32
C ALA A 7 20.57 -11.13 -4.68
N THR A 8 19.60 -11.09 -5.59
CA THR A 8 19.71 -10.40 -6.87
C THR A 8 18.95 -9.07 -6.80
N VAL A 9 19.64 -8.03 -6.32
CA VAL A 9 19.05 -6.70 -6.09
C VAL A 9 19.72 -5.69 -7.02
N THR A 10 18.92 -4.94 -7.78
CA THR A 10 19.37 -3.85 -8.64
C THR A 10 18.38 -2.68 -8.55
N ASP A 11 18.82 -1.46 -8.83
CA ASP A 11 17.95 -0.27 -8.84
C ASP A 11 16.78 -0.38 -9.83
N ALA A 12 16.98 -1.14 -10.90
CA ALA A 12 15.96 -1.42 -11.92
C ALA A 12 14.87 -2.39 -11.44
N THR A 13 15.21 -3.31 -10.53
CA THR A 13 14.28 -4.37 -10.08
C THR A 13 13.73 -4.14 -8.68
N HIS A 14 14.38 -3.31 -7.86
CA HIS A 14 14.01 -3.06 -6.47
C HIS A 14 13.86 -1.57 -6.17
N TYR A 15 13.00 -1.26 -5.21
CA TYR A 15 13.05 0.00 -4.48
C TYR A 15 14.02 -0.14 -3.31
N GLY A 16 14.81 0.91 -3.06
CA GLY A 16 15.70 1.00 -1.90
C GLY A 16 15.21 2.08 -0.94
N PHE A 17 15.02 1.73 0.32
CA PHE A 17 14.63 2.65 1.39
C PHE A 17 15.68 2.63 2.50
N ARG A 18 15.89 3.79 3.13
CA ARG A 18 16.77 3.93 4.29
C ARG A 18 16.22 5.00 5.22
N TYR A 19 16.24 4.74 6.53
CA TYR A 19 15.90 5.73 7.54
C TYR A 19 16.62 5.45 8.87
N THR A 20 16.75 6.48 9.68
CA THR A 20 17.31 6.42 11.03
C THR A 20 16.17 6.54 12.05
N ALA A 21 16.16 5.65 13.05
CA ALA A 21 15.26 5.73 14.21
C ALA A 21 16.07 5.60 15.51
N PRO A 22 15.48 5.86 16.70
CA PRO A 22 16.22 5.75 17.97
C PRO A 22 16.89 4.40 18.21
N GLN A 23 16.40 3.32 17.58
CA GLN A 23 16.94 1.96 17.67
C GLN A 23 18.10 1.70 16.70
N GLY A 24 18.39 2.62 15.77
CA GLY A 24 19.48 2.49 14.79
C GLY A 24 19.08 2.82 13.36
N GLU A 25 19.95 2.44 12.43
CA GLU A 25 19.75 2.56 10.99
C GLU A 25 18.98 1.36 10.44
N PHE A 26 18.02 1.63 9.56
CA PHE A 26 17.23 0.61 8.86
C PHE A 26 17.36 0.80 7.35
N GLU A 27 17.56 -0.31 6.65
CA GLU A 27 17.62 -0.38 5.19
C GLU A 27 16.67 -1.47 4.69
N LEU A 28 15.93 -1.21 3.60
CA LEU A 28 15.05 -2.18 2.95
C LEU A 28 15.24 -2.11 1.43
N ALA A 29 15.44 -3.28 0.81
CA ALA A 29 15.30 -3.46 -0.63
C ALA A 29 14.11 -4.38 -0.92
N ILE A 30 13.15 -3.93 -1.72
CA ILE A 30 11.93 -4.68 -2.03
C ILE A 30 11.66 -4.68 -3.55
N ALA A 31 11.21 -5.82 -4.08
CA ALA A 31 11.00 -5.99 -5.51
C ALA A 31 9.88 -5.08 -6.03
N ARG A 32 10.18 -4.30 -7.07
CA ARG A 32 9.20 -3.39 -7.69
C ARG A 32 7.97 -4.11 -8.23
N ALA A 33 8.15 -5.35 -8.71
CA ALA A 33 7.08 -6.16 -9.28
C ALA A 33 6.03 -6.60 -8.24
N GLU A 34 6.36 -6.54 -6.94
CA GLU A 34 5.52 -6.99 -5.84
C GLU A 34 5.18 -5.83 -4.88
N THR A 35 5.33 -4.58 -5.34
CA THR A 35 5.17 -3.40 -4.48
C THR A 35 4.45 -2.27 -5.20
N ASP A 36 3.30 -1.90 -4.65
CA ASP A 36 2.60 -0.67 -5.01
C ASP A 36 3.15 0.50 -4.20
N MET A 37 3.51 1.59 -4.90
CA MET A 37 3.91 2.84 -4.25
C MET A 37 2.66 3.73 -4.08
N LEU A 38 2.39 4.12 -2.85
CA LEU A 38 1.29 5.02 -2.50
C LEU A 38 1.86 6.40 -2.13
N GLU A 39 1.11 7.47 -2.45
CA GLU A 39 1.47 8.84 -2.10
C GLU A 39 1.10 9.22 -0.66
N THR A 40 0.42 8.31 0.04
CA THR A 40 -0.03 8.48 1.43
C THR A 40 0.69 7.49 2.34
N ASP A 41 0.58 7.71 3.65
CA ASP A 41 0.93 6.67 4.62
C ASP A 41 0.07 5.41 4.41
N THR A 42 0.59 4.27 4.84
CA THR A 42 -0.05 2.95 4.68
C THR A 42 -0.85 2.53 5.92
N THR A 43 -1.51 3.47 6.60
CA THR A 43 -2.41 3.13 7.72
C THR A 43 -3.67 2.46 7.18
N VAL A 44 -4.35 1.65 8.01
CA VAL A 44 -5.54 0.90 7.56
C VAL A 44 -6.69 1.80 7.07
N GLU A 45 -6.81 3.00 7.62
CA GLU A 45 -7.80 4.01 7.22
C GLU A 45 -7.52 4.55 5.81
N LEU A 46 -6.26 4.91 5.54
CA LEU A 46 -5.86 5.43 4.24
C LEU A 46 -5.89 4.34 3.17
N LEU A 47 -5.56 3.10 3.53
CA LEU A 47 -5.70 1.95 2.65
C LEU A 47 -7.17 1.65 2.32
N ALA A 48 -8.08 1.73 3.29
CA ALA A 48 -9.51 1.55 3.04
C ALA A 48 -10.05 2.61 2.06
N GLN A 49 -9.66 3.87 2.25
CA GLN A 49 -10.03 4.97 1.37
C GLN A 49 -9.44 4.78 -0.05
N TYR A 50 -8.16 4.46 -0.14
CA TYR A 50 -7.48 4.18 -1.42
C TYR A 50 -8.19 3.06 -2.19
N MET A 51 -8.55 1.97 -1.51
CA MET A 51 -9.29 0.87 -2.13
C MET A 51 -10.68 1.30 -2.61
N ALA A 52 -11.42 2.08 -1.82
CA ALA A 52 -12.74 2.57 -2.21
C ALA A 52 -12.67 3.47 -3.46
N GLU A 53 -11.66 4.33 -3.55
CA GLU A 53 -11.40 5.16 -4.71
C GLU A 53 -10.98 4.35 -5.94
N LYS A 54 -10.06 3.39 -5.79
CA LYS A 54 -9.62 2.54 -6.91
C LYS A 54 -10.74 1.68 -7.47
N VAL A 55 -11.57 1.09 -6.61
CA VAL A 55 -12.71 0.25 -7.04
C VAL A 55 -13.79 1.10 -7.74
N SER A 56 -13.96 2.37 -7.35
CA SER A 56 -14.99 3.23 -7.93
C SER A 56 -14.92 3.41 -9.44
N ASP A 57 -13.74 3.29 -10.04
CA ASP A 57 -13.54 3.39 -11.49
C ASP A 57 -14.15 2.20 -12.27
N SER A 58 -14.40 1.08 -11.58
CA SER A 58 -14.98 -0.15 -12.12
C SER A 58 -16.44 -0.39 -11.73
N VAL A 59 -17.05 0.57 -11.02
CA VAL A 59 -18.40 0.45 -10.49
C VAL A 59 -19.32 1.46 -11.18
N PRO A 60 -20.55 1.05 -11.59
CA PRO A 60 -21.49 1.93 -12.27
C PRO A 60 -21.80 3.23 -11.51
N MET A 61 -22.01 4.30 -12.28
CA MET A 61 -22.18 5.64 -11.76
C MET A 61 -23.28 5.72 -10.70
N GLY A 62 -22.95 6.30 -9.56
CA GLY A 62 -23.89 6.51 -8.46
C GLY A 62 -24.22 5.28 -7.61
N LYS A 63 -23.62 4.11 -7.88
CA LYS A 63 -23.69 2.97 -6.97
C LYS A 63 -22.80 3.21 -5.75
N ALA A 64 -23.33 2.94 -4.56
CA ALA A 64 -22.56 3.07 -3.32
C ALA A 64 -21.51 1.96 -3.23
N ILE A 65 -20.34 2.32 -2.70
CA ILE A 65 -19.22 1.44 -2.43
C ILE A 65 -18.87 1.58 -0.97
N GLU A 66 -18.71 0.46 -0.28
CA GLU A 66 -18.23 0.37 1.09
C GLU A 66 -17.05 -0.59 1.12
N VAL A 67 -15.92 -0.11 1.65
CA VAL A 67 -14.74 -0.93 1.88
C VAL A 67 -14.54 -1.05 3.38
N VAL A 68 -14.39 -2.28 3.86
CA VAL A 68 -14.02 -2.57 5.25
C VAL A 68 -12.68 -3.29 5.25
N ALA A 69 -11.65 -2.64 5.77
CA ALA A 69 -10.29 -3.15 5.87
C ALA A 69 -10.00 -3.61 7.30
N TYR A 70 -9.24 -4.71 7.44
CA TYR A 70 -8.86 -5.29 8.72
C TYR A 70 -7.35 -5.50 8.76
N GLU A 71 -6.68 -5.04 9.82
CA GLU A 71 -5.24 -5.22 10.02
C GLU A 71 -4.91 -6.12 11.24
N GLY A 72 -5.91 -6.46 12.06
CA GLY A 72 -5.76 -7.31 13.23
C GLY A 72 -7.06 -7.51 14.01
N VAL A 73 -6.99 -8.21 15.14
CA VAL A 73 -8.18 -8.47 15.98
C VAL A 73 -8.72 -7.16 16.53
N GLY A 74 -9.97 -6.84 16.19
CA GLY A 74 -10.63 -5.61 16.61
C GLY A 74 -10.02 -4.33 16.03
N LYS A 75 -9.20 -4.44 14.97
CA LYS A 75 -8.56 -3.30 14.31
C LYS A 75 -8.87 -3.30 12.82
N GLY A 76 -9.45 -2.20 12.37
CA GLY A 76 -9.85 -2.02 10.99
C GLY A 76 -10.38 -0.62 10.75
N ALA A 77 -10.69 -0.35 9.49
CA ALA A 77 -11.26 0.90 9.06
C ALA A 77 -12.34 0.67 8.01
N MET A 78 -13.23 1.65 7.87
CA MET A 78 -14.28 1.67 6.88
C MET A 78 -14.18 2.95 6.06
N ALA A 79 -14.33 2.83 4.75
CA ALA A 79 -14.38 3.95 3.83
C ALA A 79 -15.53 3.77 2.84
N THR A 80 -16.09 4.88 2.37
CA THR A 80 -17.18 4.87 1.40
C THR A 80 -16.82 5.71 0.18
N SER A 81 -17.34 5.30 -0.97
CA SER A 81 -17.22 6.02 -2.23
C SER A 81 -18.46 5.77 -3.10
N THR A 82 -18.51 6.39 -4.28
CA THR A 82 -19.55 6.17 -5.27
C THR A 82 -18.91 5.79 -6.61
N GLY A 83 -19.53 4.83 -7.31
CA GLY A 83 -19.08 4.41 -8.63
C GLY A 83 -19.01 5.58 -9.60
N ARG A 84 -17.97 5.56 -10.45
CA ARG A 84 -17.64 6.61 -11.42
C ARG A 84 -17.72 6.12 -12.88
N GLN A 85 -18.01 4.84 -13.10
CA GLN A 85 -18.11 4.27 -14.43
C GLN A 85 -19.45 4.64 -15.10
N GLN A 86 -19.41 5.28 -16.27
CA GLN A 86 -20.61 5.64 -17.05
C GLN A 86 -21.34 4.43 -17.62
#